data_AF-A0A059B5H1-F1
#
_entry.id   AF-A0A059B5H1-F1
#
_cell.length_a   1.000
_cell.length_b   1.000
_cell.length_c   1.000
_cell.angle_alpha   90.00
_cell.angle_beta   90.00
_cell.angle_gamma   90.00
#
_symmetry.space_group_name_H-M   'P 1'
#
loop_
_entity.id
_entity.type
_entity.pdbx_description
1 polymer ?
#
loop_
_entity_poly.entity_id
_entity_poly.type
_entity_poly.pdbx_seq_one_letter_code
_entity_poly.pdbx_strand_id
1 'polypeptide(L)'
;MAASGFEGFEKRLELHFTGDEPAAVRMGLRRIDFESLERVLHEVQCTVVSAVGNAHLDAYVLSESSLFVYPTKIVIKTCGTTQLLKSVRPLVAHARDLGLTLCLCSFPEEVAYLEGCLPTNVCSRKASIMRSHMAASHSWHVFTACDPDLVMDKGPAPEDFYTVEMCMTELDRGQMTALTGIGEINPGALICDFAFDPCGYSMNGIDGDRYSTIHVTPEEGFSYASYECVGSVYDDGDDIARMLRKVAWVFRPGAMSVSVTSGSSQVWTRVANALEPLGLKRRSCATDQFPEAGTVVFQSFTARRV
;
A
#
# COMPACT_ATOMS: atom_id res chain seq x y z
N MET A 1 -14.14 10.57 26.77
CA MET A 1 -12.70 10.77 27.09
C MET A 1 -11.93 9.65 26.41
N ALA A 2 -11.67 9.77 25.11
CA ALA A 2 -10.77 8.86 24.40
C ALA A 2 -9.34 9.31 24.73
N ALA A 3 -8.76 8.68 25.74
CA ALA A 3 -7.33 8.78 26.06
C ALA A 3 -6.68 7.48 25.59
N SER A 4 -6.43 7.38 24.29
CA SER A 4 -5.52 6.38 23.72
C SER A 4 -4.90 7.00 22.48
N GLY A 5 -3.57 7.13 22.48
CA GLY A 5 -2.83 7.72 21.38
C GLY A 5 -3.21 7.08 20.06
N PHE A 6 -3.51 7.92 19.07
CA PHE A 6 -3.68 7.50 17.70
C PHE A 6 -2.36 6.88 17.20
N GLU A 7 -2.44 5.64 16.71
CA GLU A 7 -1.32 4.89 16.17
C GLU A 7 -1.46 4.85 14.64
N GLY A 8 -1.02 5.92 13.98
CA GLY A 8 -1.07 6.08 12.53
C GLY A 8 -0.01 5.28 11.77
N PHE A 9 0.31 4.05 12.21
CA PHE A 9 1.19 3.16 11.45
C PHE A 9 0.35 2.36 10.47
N GLU A 10 0.61 2.59 9.17
CA GLU A 10 -0.01 1.86 8.07
C GLU A 10 0.63 0.48 7.95
N LYS A 11 -0.20 -0.56 8.00
CA LYS A 11 0.20 -1.95 7.74
C LYS A 11 -0.29 -2.34 6.35
N ARG A 12 0.59 -2.91 5.53
CA ARG A 12 0.29 -3.28 4.14
C ARG A 12 0.60 -4.74 3.88
N LEU A 13 -0.42 -5.58 3.69
CA LEU A 13 -0.23 -6.97 3.31
C LEU A 13 -0.43 -7.12 1.81
N GLU A 14 0.55 -7.71 1.13
CA GLU A 14 0.46 -8.08 -0.29
C GLU A 14 0.73 -9.57 -0.47
N LEU A 15 -0.22 -10.27 -1.08
CA LEU A 15 -0.18 -11.71 -1.35
C LEU A 15 -0.28 -11.95 -2.85
N HIS A 16 0.67 -12.68 -3.43
CA HIS A 16 0.64 -13.12 -4.82
C HIS A 16 0.43 -14.62 -4.92
N PHE A 17 -0.38 -15.02 -5.89
CA PHE A 17 -0.77 -16.40 -6.11
C PHE A 17 -0.56 -16.82 -7.56
N THR A 18 -0.10 -18.05 -7.75
CA THR A 18 -0.01 -18.70 -9.07
C THR A 18 -1.04 -19.82 -9.20
N GLY A 19 -1.30 -20.28 -10.42
CA GLY A 19 -2.20 -21.40 -10.69
C GLY A 19 -2.28 -21.70 -12.18
N ASP A 20 -2.74 -22.91 -12.53
CA ASP A 20 -2.54 -23.50 -13.87
C ASP A 20 -3.56 -23.07 -14.92
N GLU A 21 -4.60 -22.31 -14.53
CA GLU A 21 -5.62 -21.91 -15.50
C GLU A 21 -5.11 -20.88 -16.53
N PRO A 22 -5.55 -20.98 -17.80
CA PRO A 22 -5.19 -20.03 -18.85
C PRO A 22 -5.49 -18.58 -18.45
N ALA A 23 -4.50 -17.69 -18.57
CA ALA A 23 -4.59 -16.29 -18.17
C ALA A 23 -5.79 -15.52 -18.77
N ALA A 24 -6.28 -15.95 -19.95
CA ALA A 24 -7.41 -15.34 -20.63
C ALA A 24 -8.79 -15.63 -20.02
N VAL A 25 -8.90 -16.57 -19.07
CA VAL A 25 -10.20 -17.04 -18.49
C VAL A 25 -10.29 -16.74 -16.98
N ARG A 26 -9.21 -16.29 -16.35
CA ARG A 26 -9.05 -16.39 -14.90
C ARG A 26 -9.57 -15.15 -14.16
N MET A 27 -10.82 -15.19 -13.73
CA MET A 27 -11.31 -14.30 -12.65
C MET A 27 -10.51 -14.49 -11.36
N GLY A 28 -9.94 -15.68 -11.13
CA GLY A 28 -9.01 -15.96 -10.04
C GLY A 28 -9.60 -15.64 -8.67
N LEU A 29 -8.86 -14.91 -7.82
CA LEU A 29 -9.31 -14.51 -6.48
C LEU A 29 -10.58 -13.64 -6.51
N ARG A 30 -10.92 -13.01 -7.64
CA ARG A 30 -12.20 -12.28 -7.80
C ARG A 30 -13.43 -13.19 -7.82
N ARG A 31 -13.24 -14.52 -7.77
CA ARG A 31 -14.30 -15.51 -7.58
C ARG A 31 -14.65 -15.75 -6.10
N ILE A 32 -13.86 -15.22 -5.16
CA ILE A 32 -14.22 -15.27 -3.75
C ILE A 32 -15.51 -14.46 -3.60
N ASP A 33 -16.57 -15.10 -3.11
CA ASP A 33 -17.85 -14.44 -2.92
C ASP A 33 -17.76 -13.38 -1.81
N PHE A 34 -18.64 -12.38 -1.89
CA PHE A 34 -18.62 -11.25 -0.98
C PHE A 34 -18.78 -11.66 0.48
N GLU A 35 -19.61 -12.67 0.78
CA GLU A 35 -19.83 -13.14 2.15
C GLU A 35 -18.56 -13.78 2.73
N SER A 36 -17.84 -14.57 1.94
CA SER A 36 -16.53 -15.10 2.31
C SER A 36 -15.52 -13.99 2.54
N LEU A 37 -15.49 -12.97 1.67
CA LEU A 37 -14.60 -11.83 1.84
C LEU A 37 -14.91 -11.02 3.10
N GLU A 38 -16.18 -10.77 3.40
CA GLU A 38 -16.61 -10.12 4.63
C GLU A 38 -16.22 -10.90 5.89
N ARG A 39 -16.31 -12.24 5.86
CA ARG A 39 -15.85 -13.06 6.99
C ARG A 39 -14.35 -12.87 7.25
N VAL A 40 -13.52 -12.83 6.21
CA VAL A 40 -12.08 -12.52 6.35
C VAL A 40 -11.86 -11.13 6.94
N LEU A 41 -12.58 -10.13 6.42
CA LEU A 41 -12.46 -8.74 6.89
C LEU A 41 -12.91 -8.59 8.35
N HIS A 42 -13.94 -9.31 8.78
CA HIS A 42 -14.39 -9.34 10.16
C HIS A 42 -13.33 -9.89 11.13
N GLU A 43 -12.51 -10.88 10.73
CA GLU A 43 -11.41 -11.38 11.55
C GLU A 43 -10.34 -10.32 11.82
N VAL A 44 -10.18 -9.37 10.90
CA VAL A 44 -9.28 -8.21 11.01
C VAL A 44 -10.03 -6.93 11.35
N GLN A 45 -11.25 -7.02 11.89
CA GLN A 45 -12.03 -5.89 12.40
C GLN A 45 -12.32 -4.80 11.34
N CYS A 46 -12.35 -5.18 10.07
CA CYS A 46 -12.68 -4.31 8.96
C CYS A 46 -14.10 -4.62 8.44
N THR A 47 -14.80 -3.60 7.94
CA THR A 47 -16.08 -3.74 7.25
C THR A 47 -16.03 -2.99 5.93
N VAL A 48 -16.72 -3.50 4.90
CA VAL A 48 -16.80 -2.81 3.60
C VAL A 48 -17.79 -1.65 3.71
N VAL A 49 -17.35 -0.44 3.35
CA VAL A 49 -18.21 0.76 3.34
C VAL A 49 -18.54 1.22 1.92
N SER A 50 -17.67 0.91 0.95
CA SER A 50 -17.91 1.19 -0.46
C SER A 50 -17.10 0.24 -1.34
N ALA A 51 -17.55 0.01 -2.58
CA ALA A 51 -16.91 -0.91 -3.50
C ALA A 51 -16.98 -0.40 -4.94
N VAL A 52 -15.92 -0.66 -5.70
CA VAL A 52 -15.85 -0.37 -7.13
C VAL A 52 -15.01 -1.45 -7.82
N GLY A 53 -15.29 -1.74 -9.09
CA GLY A 53 -14.52 -2.75 -9.83
C GLY A 53 -14.46 -2.42 -11.32
N ASN A 54 -13.45 -2.97 -11.98
CA ASN A 54 -13.28 -2.88 -13.43
C ASN A 54 -12.86 -4.24 -14.03
N ALA A 55 -12.36 -4.25 -15.26
CA ALA A 55 -11.94 -5.48 -15.93
C ALA A 55 -10.75 -6.18 -15.24
N HIS A 56 -9.95 -5.46 -14.46
CA HIS A 56 -8.68 -5.94 -13.90
C HIS A 56 -8.75 -6.26 -12.41
N LEU A 57 -9.46 -5.46 -11.61
CA LEU A 57 -9.54 -5.61 -10.16
C LEU A 57 -10.86 -5.14 -9.56
N ASP A 58 -11.11 -5.59 -8.33
CA ASP A 58 -12.14 -5.08 -7.43
C ASP A 58 -11.46 -4.33 -6.27
N ALA A 59 -11.97 -3.17 -5.91
CA ALA A 59 -11.46 -2.30 -4.86
C ALA A 59 -12.56 -2.00 -3.83
N TYR A 60 -12.23 -2.17 -2.56
CA TYR A 60 -13.16 -2.01 -1.44
C TYR A 60 -12.60 -0.97 -0.48
N VAL A 61 -13.35 0.11 -0.27
CA VAL A 61 -13.10 1.03 0.83
C VAL A 61 -13.65 0.36 2.07
N LEU A 62 -12.82 0.27 3.11
CA LEU A 62 -13.17 -0.36 4.37
C LEU A 62 -13.28 0.70 5.47
N SER A 63 -13.86 0.32 6.60
CA SER A 63 -13.84 1.11 7.84
C SER A 63 -12.40 1.31 8.30
N GLU A 64 -11.77 2.40 7.86
CA GLU A 64 -10.36 2.80 8.13
C GLU A 64 -9.29 2.02 7.34
N SER A 65 -9.63 1.43 6.19
CA SER A 65 -8.69 0.55 5.45
C SER A 65 -9.08 0.44 3.97
N SER A 66 -8.25 -0.26 3.18
CA SER A 66 -8.51 -0.53 1.77
C SER A 66 -8.14 -1.97 1.39
N LEU A 67 -8.93 -2.57 0.51
CA LEU A 67 -8.68 -3.90 -0.04
C LEU A 67 -8.75 -3.85 -1.58
N PHE A 68 -7.77 -4.46 -2.24
CA PHE A 68 -7.71 -4.63 -3.68
C PHE A 68 -7.58 -6.11 -4.04
N VAL A 69 -8.49 -6.61 -4.88
CA VAL A 69 -8.56 -8.01 -5.31
C VAL A 69 -8.35 -8.09 -6.81
N TYR A 70 -7.20 -8.61 -7.21
CA TYR A 70 -6.86 -9.00 -8.57
C TYR A 70 -7.06 -10.51 -8.76
N PRO A 71 -7.06 -11.05 -9.98
CA PRO A 71 -7.10 -12.49 -10.20
C PRO A 71 -5.99 -13.29 -9.50
N THR A 72 -4.83 -12.67 -9.26
CA THR A 72 -3.62 -13.35 -8.78
C THR A 72 -2.94 -12.60 -7.63
N LYS A 73 -3.52 -11.50 -7.15
CA LYS A 73 -2.92 -10.63 -6.14
C LYS A 73 -4.00 -10.07 -5.23
N ILE A 74 -3.74 -10.05 -3.92
CA ILE A 74 -4.56 -9.32 -2.95
C ILE A 74 -3.65 -8.33 -2.23
N VAL A 75 -4.13 -7.09 -2.09
CA VAL A 75 -3.49 -6.06 -1.25
C VAL A 75 -4.50 -5.61 -0.21
N ILE A 76 -4.12 -5.65 1.06
CA ILE A 76 -4.91 -5.11 2.17
C ILE A 76 -4.05 -4.10 2.91
N LYS A 77 -4.55 -2.89 3.06
CA LYS A 77 -3.89 -1.82 3.79
C LYS A 77 -4.77 -1.35 4.92
N THR A 78 -4.25 -1.36 6.14
CA THR A 78 -4.99 -1.01 7.36
C THR A 78 -4.19 -0.10 8.26
N CYS A 79 -4.86 0.77 9.01
CA CYS A 79 -4.23 1.54 10.08
C CYS A 79 -4.65 1.03 11.48
N GLY A 80 -4.04 1.59 12.53
CA GLY A 80 -4.42 1.35 13.92
C GLY A 80 -4.10 -0.06 14.44
N THR A 81 -4.97 -0.54 15.34
CA THR A 81 -4.75 -1.79 16.10
C THR A 81 -5.18 -3.06 15.35
N THR A 82 -5.57 -2.91 14.08
CA THR A 82 -5.98 -4.01 13.22
C THR A 82 -4.93 -5.12 13.16
N GLN A 83 -5.39 -6.36 13.36
CA GLN A 83 -4.56 -7.56 13.37
C GLN A 83 -4.48 -8.15 11.96
N LEU A 84 -4.01 -7.33 11.01
CA LEU A 84 -4.04 -7.59 9.56
C LEU A 84 -3.57 -9.00 9.18
N LEU A 85 -2.55 -9.53 9.85
CA LEU A 85 -1.99 -10.85 9.57
C LEU A 85 -2.97 -12.02 9.79
N LYS A 86 -4.04 -11.85 10.57
CA LYS A 86 -5.09 -12.87 10.73
C LYS A 86 -5.78 -13.20 9.40
N SER A 87 -5.84 -12.26 8.46
CA SER A 87 -6.41 -12.47 7.12
C SER A 87 -5.64 -13.46 6.26
N VAL A 88 -4.34 -13.70 6.53
CA VAL A 88 -3.48 -14.52 5.67
C VAL A 88 -4.00 -15.94 5.53
N ARG A 89 -4.35 -16.60 6.64
CA ARG A 89 -4.78 -18.01 6.62
C ARG A 89 -6.11 -18.21 5.88
N PRO A 90 -7.18 -17.46 6.16
CA PRO A 90 -8.43 -17.54 5.40
C PRO A 90 -8.23 -17.25 3.91
N LEU A 91 -7.46 -16.21 3.55
CA LEU A 91 -7.21 -15.87 2.14
C LEU A 91 -6.47 -16.98 1.40
N VAL A 92 -5.46 -17.58 2.02
CA VAL A 92 -4.73 -18.72 1.45
C VAL A 92 -5.63 -19.95 1.31
N ALA A 93 -6.55 -20.18 2.25
CA ALA A 93 -7.52 -21.28 2.15
C ALA A 93 -8.48 -21.06 0.96
N HIS A 94 -9.09 -19.88 0.85
CA HIS A 94 -9.96 -19.54 -0.28
C HIS A 94 -9.23 -19.60 -1.63
N ALA A 95 -7.99 -19.12 -1.69
CA ALA A 95 -7.17 -19.22 -2.90
C ALA A 95 -6.94 -20.68 -3.30
N ARG A 96 -6.64 -21.56 -2.33
CA ARG A 96 -6.44 -23.00 -2.58
C ARG A 96 -7.69 -23.66 -3.15
N ASP A 97 -8.87 -23.32 -2.62
CA ASP A 97 -10.15 -23.85 -3.13
C ASP A 97 -10.43 -23.41 -4.57
N LEU A 98 -9.80 -22.31 -5.00
CA LEU A 98 -9.82 -21.81 -6.37
C LEU A 98 -8.68 -22.36 -7.25
N GLY A 99 -7.88 -23.31 -6.75
CA GLY A 99 -6.74 -23.89 -7.47
C GLY A 99 -5.53 -22.95 -7.53
N LEU A 100 -5.41 -22.01 -6.59
CA LEU A 100 -4.32 -21.05 -6.52
C LEU A 100 -3.37 -21.35 -5.36
N THR A 101 -2.07 -21.17 -5.60
CA THR A 101 -0.99 -21.41 -4.63
C THR A 101 -0.28 -20.10 -4.33
N LEU A 102 -0.09 -19.79 -3.04
CA LEU A 102 0.67 -18.62 -2.60
C LEU A 102 2.13 -18.76 -3.00
N CYS A 103 2.68 -17.77 -3.71
CA CYS A 103 4.08 -17.74 -4.15
C CYS A 103 4.89 -16.60 -3.52
N LEU A 104 4.28 -15.47 -3.17
CA LEU A 104 4.94 -14.35 -2.51
C LEU A 104 4.01 -13.69 -1.49
N CYS A 105 4.56 -13.40 -0.32
CA CYS A 105 3.96 -12.61 0.75
C CYS A 105 4.90 -11.45 1.09
N SER A 106 4.41 -10.22 1.04
CA SER A 106 5.13 -9.03 1.50
C SER A 106 4.32 -8.32 2.58
N PHE A 107 5.00 -7.94 3.66
CA PHE A 107 4.39 -7.29 4.80
C PHE A 107 5.41 -6.36 5.47
N PRO A 108 5.16 -5.06 5.60
CA PRO A 108 6.14 -4.12 6.08
C PRO A 108 6.24 -4.04 7.60
N GLU A 109 5.53 -4.82 8.41
CA GLU A 109 5.60 -4.68 9.88
C GLU A 109 5.58 -6.06 10.58
N GLU A 110 5.58 -6.14 11.91
CA GLU A 110 5.32 -7.33 12.75
C GLU A 110 5.59 -8.76 12.19
N VAL A 111 6.85 -9.22 12.26
CA VAL A 111 7.31 -10.48 11.62
C VAL A 111 6.92 -11.77 12.38
N ALA A 112 6.83 -11.73 13.70
CA ALA A 112 6.77 -12.93 14.54
C ALA A 112 5.51 -13.80 14.30
N TYR A 113 4.39 -13.19 13.92
CA TYR A 113 3.14 -13.91 13.66
C TYR A 113 3.13 -14.62 12.29
N LEU A 114 3.84 -14.07 11.30
CA LEU A 114 3.89 -14.63 9.94
C LEU A 114 4.57 -16.00 9.90
N GLU A 115 5.52 -16.26 10.80
CA GLU A 115 6.31 -17.49 10.80
C GLU A 115 5.45 -18.76 10.98
N GLY A 116 4.33 -18.66 11.69
CA GLY A 116 3.37 -19.75 11.89
C GLY A 116 2.18 -19.76 10.93
N CYS A 117 2.01 -18.75 10.08
CA CYS A 117 0.85 -18.59 9.21
C CYS A 117 1.11 -18.91 7.74
N LEU A 118 2.36 -18.80 7.31
CA LEU A 118 2.75 -19.06 5.94
C LEU A 118 2.81 -20.57 5.64
N PRO A 119 2.37 -20.99 4.44
CA PRO A 119 2.61 -22.34 3.94
C PRO A 119 4.09 -22.73 3.96
N THR A 120 4.39 -24.03 4.10
CA THR A 120 5.77 -24.53 4.19
C THR A 120 6.60 -24.28 2.94
N ASN A 121 5.96 -24.15 1.77
CA ASN A 121 6.61 -23.86 0.50
C ASN A 121 7.10 -22.40 0.40
N VAL A 122 6.52 -21.47 1.18
CA VAL A 122 6.95 -20.07 1.26
C VAL A 122 8.06 -19.92 2.30
N CYS A 123 9.26 -20.42 1.95
CA CYS A 123 10.36 -20.65 2.89
C CYS A 123 11.51 -19.65 2.77
N SER A 124 11.69 -18.97 1.63
CA SER A 124 12.74 -17.96 1.47
C SER A 124 12.25 -16.63 2.05
N ARG A 125 12.89 -16.18 3.13
CA ARG A 125 12.42 -15.07 3.98
C ARG A 125 13.48 -14.01 4.16
N LYS A 126 13.07 -12.74 4.16
CA LYS A 126 13.92 -11.60 4.52
C LYS A 126 13.12 -10.59 5.32
N ALA A 127 13.70 -10.11 6.42
CA ALA A 127 13.22 -8.96 7.18
C ALA A 127 14.28 -7.85 7.20
N SER A 128 13.86 -6.59 7.10
CA SER A 128 14.72 -5.42 7.20
C SER A 128 14.01 -4.28 7.92
N ILE A 129 14.79 -3.39 8.53
CA ILE A 129 14.30 -2.17 9.18
C ILE A 129 15.09 -0.99 8.63
N MET A 130 14.46 -0.19 7.79
CA MET A 130 15.04 1.02 7.21
C MET A 130 14.69 2.22 8.10
N ARG A 131 15.67 2.75 8.83
CA ARG A 131 15.46 3.82 9.81
C ARG A 131 15.73 5.20 9.22
N SER A 132 14.93 6.19 9.61
CA SER A 132 15.27 7.59 9.37
C SER A 132 16.22 8.13 10.44
N HIS A 133 17.16 9.00 10.04
CA HIS A 133 18.10 9.65 10.97
C HIS A 133 17.48 10.80 11.79
N MET A 134 16.24 11.20 11.51
CA MET A 134 15.64 12.44 12.04
C MET A 134 14.82 12.26 13.32
N ALA A 135 14.42 11.02 13.65
CA ALA A 135 13.76 10.68 14.91
C ALA A 135 13.85 9.17 15.10
N ALA A 136 14.04 8.69 16.34
CA ALA A 136 14.05 7.27 16.66
C ALA A 136 12.71 6.55 16.34
N SER A 137 11.68 7.28 15.92
CA SER A 137 10.31 6.81 15.75
C SER A 137 9.87 6.52 14.30
N HIS A 138 10.63 6.91 13.25
CA HIS A 138 10.21 6.67 11.86
C HIS A 138 11.10 5.60 11.22
N SER A 139 10.60 4.37 11.20
CA SER A 139 11.25 3.21 10.58
C SER A 139 10.30 2.54 9.61
N TRP A 140 10.82 2.09 8.48
CA TRP A 140 10.10 1.26 7.53
C TRP A 140 10.54 -0.18 7.72
N HIS A 141 9.70 -1.02 8.31
CA HIS A 141 10.01 -2.44 8.38
C HIS A 141 9.60 -3.06 7.03
N VAL A 142 10.26 -4.14 6.63
CA VAL A 142 9.90 -4.89 5.43
C VAL A 142 10.15 -6.35 5.70
N PHE A 143 9.14 -7.17 5.52
CA PHE A 143 9.23 -8.61 5.48
C PHE A 143 8.75 -9.11 4.12
N THR A 144 9.51 -10.04 3.56
CA THR A 144 9.14 -10.77 2.35
C THR A 144 9.34 -12.25 2.59
N ALA A 145 8.40 -13.06 2.12
CA ALA A 145 8.52 -14.50 2.09
C ALA A 145 8.04 -15.03 0.74
N CYS A 146 8.78 -15.95 0.12
CA CYS A 146 8.44 -16.51 -1.18
C CYS A 146 8.70 -18.02 -1.27
N ASP A 147 8.06 -18.63 -2.25
CA ASP A 147 8.40 -19.94 -2.78
C ASP A 147 9.35 -19.76 -3.97
N PRO A 148 10.65 -20.07 -3.84
CA PRO A 148 11.64 -19.80 -4.88
C PRO A 148 11.37 -20.58 -6.17
N ASP A 149 10.80 -21.78 -6.10
CA ASP A 149 10.54 -22.61 -7.28
C ASP A 149 9.39 -22.00 -8.10
N LEU A 150 8.35 -21.51 -7.43
CA LEU A 150 7.20 -20.88 -8.10
C LEU A 150 7.47 -19.48 -8.64
N VAL A 151 8.44 -18.76 -8.07
CA VAL A 151 8.82 -17.43 -8.56
C VAL A 151 9.81 -17.53 -9.73
N MET A 152 10.71 -18.52 -9.75
CA MET A 152 11.69 -18.72 -10.82
C MET A 152 11.09 -19.29 -12.12
N ASP A 153 9.99 -20.05 -12.06
CA ASP A 153 9.39 -20.73 -13.24
C ASP A 153 8.60 -19.76 -14.17
N LYS A 154 8.45 -18.50 -13.77
CA LYS A 154 7.91 -17.44 -14.64
C LYS A 154 9.03 -16.43 -14.90
N GLY A 155 9.41 -16.26 -16.17
CA GLY A 155 10.37 -15.24 -16.65
C GLY A 155 10.03 -13.81 -16.21
N PRO A 156 10.77 -12.78 -16.68
CA PRO A 156 11.12 -11.59 -15.90
C PRO A 156 9.95 -11.05 -15.04
N ALA A 157 10.31 -10.88 -13.77
CA ALA A 157 9.52 -10.58 -12.59
C ALA A 157 8.56 -9.37 -12.72
N PRO A 158 7.83 -9.00 -11.65
CA PRO A 158 7.22 -7.68 -11.41
C PRO A 158 8.10 -6.41 -11.65
N GLU A 159 9.11 -6.47 -12.51
CA GLU A 159 10.05 -5.40 -12.88
C GLU A 159 9.37 -4.22 -13.58
N ASP A 160 8.20 -4.44 -14.18
CA ASP A 160 7.47 -3.43 -14.92
C ASP A 160 6.68 -2.46 -14.04
N PHE A 161 6.34 -2.89 -12.82
CA PHE A 161 5.56 -2.09 -11.88
C PHE A 161 6.38 -1.67 -10.67
N TYR A 162 5.97 -0.57 -10.07
CA TYR A 162 6.48 -0.12 -8.78
C TYR A 162 5.33 0.34 -7.92
N THR A 163 5.52 0.24 -6.61
CA THR A 163 4.59 0.78 -5.61
C THR A 163 5.25 1.97 -4.94
N VAL A 164 4.53 3.08 -4.83
CA VAL A 164 4.95 4.23 -4.02
C VAL A 164 4.00 4.38 -2.84
N GLU A 165 4.56 4.48 -1.65
CA GLU A 165 3.82 4.68 -0.40
C GLU A 165 4.32 5.96 0.25
N MET A 166 3.42 6.88 0.56
CA MET A 166 3.70 8.15 1.21
C MET A 166 2.96 8.19 2.54
N CYS A 167 3.68 8.47 3.63
CA CYS A 167 3.11 8.70 4.96
C CYS A 167 3.40 10.15 5.34
N MET A 168 2.37 10.89 5.74
CA MET A 168 2.42 12.34 5.90
C MET A 168 1.86 12.73 7.27
N THR A 169 2.59 13.59 7.98
CA THR A 169 2.21 14.12 9.29
C THR A 169 2.40 15.63 9.35
N GLU A 170 1.90 16.26 10.42
CA GLU A 170 1.94 17.71 10.60
C GLU A 170 1.24 18.44 9.44
N LEU A 171 -0.01 18.04 9.14
CA LEU A 171 -0.76 18.50 7.97
C LEU A 171 -1.34 19.90 8.16
N ASP A 172 -1.46 20.66 7.07
CA ASP A 172 -2.06 22.00 7.09
C ASP A 172 -3.59 21.93 7.28
N ARG A 173 -4.09 22.51 8.38
CA ARG A 173 -5.51 22.43 8.80
C ARG A 173 -6.49 22.89 7.72
N GLY A 174 -6.15 23.93 6.95
CA GLY A 174 -7.04 24.52 5.96
C GLY A 174 -7.38 23.60 4.79
N GLN A 175 -6.49 22.64 4.48
CA GLN A 175 -6.67 21.70 3.37
C GLN A 175 -7.50 20.48 3.78
N MET A 176 -7.36 20.05 5.05
CA MET A 176 -8.00 18.83 5.56
C MET A 176 -9.53 18.93 5.65
N THR A 177 -10.07 20.13 5.87
CA THR A 177 -11.53 20.35 5.98
C THR A 177 -12.24 20.36 4.61
N ALA A 178 -11.50 20.56 3.52
CA ALA A 178 -12.07 20.71 2.19
C ALA A 178 -11.71 19.57 1.22
N LEU A 179 -10.63 18.80 1.50
CA LEU A 179 -10.09 17.70 0.67
C LEU A 179 -10.12 17.98 -0.85
N THR A 180 -9.98 19.25 -1.21
CA THR A 180 -10.10 19.70 -2.59
C THR A 180 -8.88 19.25 -3.38
N GLY A 181 -9.10 18.67 -4.56
CA GLY A 181 -8.02 18.30 -5.48
C GLY A 181 -7.55 16.85 -5.38
N ILE A 182 -8.14 16.01 -4.51
CA ILE A 182 -7.88 14.56 -4.52
C ILE A 182 -8.22 13.95 -5.88
N GLY A 183 -9.38 14.28 -6.44
CA GLY A 183 -9.78 13.83 -7.78
C GLY A 183 -8.85 14.30 -8.90
N GLU A 184 -8.06 15.35 -8.67
CA GLU A 184 -7.09 15.85 -9.64
C GLU A 184 -5.75 15.13 -9.56
N ILE A 185 -5.47 14.31 -8.54
CA ILE A 185 -4.21 13.57 -8.42
C ILE A 185 -4.04 12.62 -9.61
N ASN A 186 -5.06 11.81 -9.90
CA ASN A 186 -5.20 11.06 -11.14
C ASN A 186 -6.61 11.27 -11.75
N PRO A 187 -6.76 12.20 -12.72
CA PRO A 187 -8.05 12.45 -13.36
C PRO A 187 -8.63 11.29 -14.17
N GLY A 188 -7.79 10.31 -14.53
CA GLY A 188 -8.22 9.10 -15.25
C GLY A 188 -8.80 8.01 -14.34
N ALA A 189 -8.57 8.11 -13.03
CA ALA A 189 -9.01 7.09 -12.09
C ALA A 189 -10.51 7.16 -11.82
N LEU A 190 -11.14 5.99 -11.75
CA LEU A 190 -12.46 5.84 -11.17
C LEU A 190 -12.33 5.85 -9.64
N ILE A 191 -12.91 6.88 -9.02
CA ILE A 191 -12.80 7.13 -7.57
C ILE A 191 -13.99 6.50 -6.85
N CYS A 192 -13.68 5.83 -5.74
CA CYS A 192 -14.62 5.30 -4.77
C CYS A 192 -14.18 5.77 -3.39
N ASP A 193 -14.95 6.65 -2.76
CA ASP A 193 -14.56 7.30 -1.53
C ASP A 193 -15.63 7.22 -0.44
N PHE A 194 -15.20 7.52 0.78
CA PHE A 194 -16.04 7.50 1.97
C PHE A 194 -15.55 8.52 2.99
N ALA A 195 -16.46 9.35 3.49
CA ALA A 195 -16.22 10.27 4.58
C ALA A 195 -16.79 9.71 5.89
N PHE A 196 -15.97 9.67 6.94
CA PHE A 196 -16.34 9.12 8.24
C PHE A 196 -16.92 10.20 9.16
N ASP A 197 -17.82 9.79 10.06
CA ASP A 197 -18.40 10.64 11.11
C ASP A 197 -17.75 10.29 12.46
N PRO A 198 -17.27 11.27 13.26
CA PRO A 198 -17.36 12.72 13.05
C PRO A 198 -16.28 13.32 12.13
N CYS A 199 -15.22 12.57 11.82
CA CYS A 199 -14.15 12.99 10.93
C CYS A 199 -13.38 11.79 10.35
N GLY A 200 -12.64 12.03 9.27
CA GLY A 200 -11.85 11.02 8.57
C GLY A 200 -12.29 10.86 7.12
N TYR A 201 -11.37 10.41 6.26
CA TYR A 201 -11.66 10.14 4.86
C TYR A 201 -10.84 8.97 4.34
N SER A 202 -11.46 8.13 3.52
CA SER A 202 -10.77 7.07 2.78
C SER A 202 -11.23 7.08 1.33
N MET A 203 -10.31 6.78 0.41
CA MET A 203 -10.66 6.56 -0.99
C MET A 203 -9.78 5.53 -1.64
N ASN A 204 -10.35 4.90 -2.65
CA ASN A 204 -9.67 4.06 -3.62
C ASN A 204 -9.87 4.67 -5.01
N GLY A 205 -8.79 4.76 -5.79
CA GLY A 205 -8.83 5.03 -7.22
C GLY A 205 -8.45 3.79 -7.99
N ILE A 206 -9.17 3.44 -9.05
CA ILE A 206 -8.76 2.40 -10.00
C ILE A 206 -8.62 2.97 -11.41
N ASP A 207 -7.51 2.65 -12.08
CA ASP A 207 -7.19 3.10 -13.43
C ASP A 207 -6.51 1.94 -14.18
N GLY A 208 -7.24 1.30 -15.08
CA GLY A 208 -6.81 0.05 -15.70
C GLY A 208 -6.51 -1.03 -14.67
N ASP A 209 -5.28 -1.55 -14.67
CA ASP A 209 -4.77 -2.56 -13.74
C ASP A 209 -4.09 -1.97 -12.49
N ARG A 210 -4.23 -0.67 -12.26
CA ARG A 210 -3.57 0.05 -11.17
C ARG A 210 -4.58 0.57 -10.17
N TYR A 211 -4.12 0.65 -8.93
CA TYR A 211 -4.86 1.35 -7.88
C TYR A 211 -4.07 2.50 -7.29
N SER A 212 -4.80 3.40 -6.67
CA SER A 212 -4.32 4.29 -5.62
C SER A 212 -5.25 4.25 -4.42
N THR A 213 -4.75 4.60 -3.25
CA THR A 213 -5.57 4.77 -2.04
C THR A 213 -5.06 5.92 -1.18
N ILE A 214 -5.97 6.57 -0.48
CA ILE A 214 -5.67 7.60 0.52
C ILE A 214 -6.44 7.27 1.78
N HIS A 215 -5.76 7.31 2.93
CA HIS A 215 -6.38 7.31 4.25
C HIS A 215 -6.06 8.62 4.97
N VAL A 216 -7.05 9.23 5.61
CA VAL A 216 -6.92 10.55 6.24
C VAL A 216 -7.48 10.54 7.66
N THR A 217 -6.66 10.98 8.60
CA THR A 217 -6.99 11.23 10.00
C THR A 217 -6.72 12.71 10.31
N PRO A 218 -7.74 13.58 10.32
CA PRO A 218 -7.58 15.04 10.46
C PRO A 218 -7.32 15.54 11.90
N GLU A 219 -7.29 14.66 12.90
CA GLU A 219 -7.25 14.99 14.33
C GLU A 219 -6.07 15.89 14.73
N GLU A 220 -6.35 16.90 15.55
CA GLU A 220 -5.35 17.85 16.02
C GLU A 220 -4.29 17.17 16.91
N GLY A 221 -3.02 17.47 16.64
CA GLY A 221 -1.87 16.88 17.35
C GLY A 221 -1.46 15.50 16.85
N PHE A 222 -2.30 14.84 16.04
CA PHE A 222 -2.07 13.51 15.48
C PHE A 222 -2.42 13.42 13.98
N SER A 223 -2.47 14.57 13.30
CA SER A 223 -2.91 14.65 11.89
C SER A 223 -2.04 13.74 11.02
N TYR A 224 -2.69 12.87 10.26
CA TYR A 224 -2.06 11.85 9.45
C TYR A 224 -2.77 11.71 8.10
N ALA A 225 -1.99 11.51 7.06
CA ALA A 225 -2.49 11.07 5.76
C ALA A 225 -1.52 10.08 5.13
N SER A 226 -2.06 9.05 4.50
CA SER A 226 -1.29 8.17 3.64
C SER A 226 -1.76 8.28 2.20
N TYR A 227 -0.83 8.09 1.27
CA TYR A 227 -1.14 7.91 -0.14
C TYR A 227 -0.33 6.73 -0.65
N GLU A 228 -0.98 5.84 -1.39
CA GLU A 228 -0.31 4.75 -2.08
C GLU A 228 -0.77 4.69 -3.53
N CYS A 229 0.14 4.36 -4.43
CA CYS A 229 -0.22 4.07 -5.82
C CYS A 229 0.74 3.07 -6.47
N VAL A 230 0.20 2.35 -7.44
CA VAL A 230 0.97 1.50 -8.35
C VAL A 230 1.21 2.24 -9.66
N GLY A 231 2.46 2.31 -10.10
CA GLY A 231 2.87 2.86 -11.40
C GLY A 231 3.68 1.85 -12.20
N SER A 232 3.97 2.18 -13.46
CA SER A 232 4.79 1.35 -14.34
C SER A 232 6.04 2.07 -14.83
N VAL A 233 7.13 1.34 -15.03
CA VAL A 233 8.38 1.87 -15.60
C VAL A 233 8.21 2.35 -17.05
N TYR A 234 7.16 1.89 -17.75
CA TYR A 234 6.80 2.33 -19.10
C TYR A 234 5.97 3.62 -19.14
N ASP A 235 5.51 4.10 -17.98
CA ASP A 235 4.81 5.37 -17.91
C ASP A 235 5.73 6.51 -18.34
N ASP A 236 5.10 7.61 -18.75
CA ASP A 236 5.83 8.87 -18.85
C ASP A 236 6.54 9.13 -17.51
N GLY A 237 7.85 9.37 -17.58
CA GLY A 237 8.68 9.56 -16.42
C GLY A 237 8.21 10.71 -15.53
N ASP A 238 7.49 11.67 -16.10
CA ASP A 238 6.93 12.81 -15.39
C ASP A 238 5.57 12.54 -14.73
N ASP A 239 4.86 11.46 -15.07
CA ASP A 239 3.54 11.19 -14.52
C ASP A 239 3.58 10.95 -13.02
N ILE A 240 4.47 10.06 -12.57
CA ILE A 240 4.65 9.83 -11.14
C ILE A 240 5.11 11.09 -10.42
N ALA A 241 6.06 11.83 -11.00
CA ALA A 241 6.53 13.08 -10.39
C ALA A 241 5.39 14.11 -10.25
N ARG A 242 4.49 14.18 -11.25
CA ARG A 242 3.28 15.02 -11.23
C ARG A 242 2.29 14.57 -10.17
N MET A 243 2.04 13.27 -10.03
CA MET A 243 1.16 12.72 -8.99
C MET A 243 1.72 13.02 -7.58
N LEU A 244 3.00 12.73 -7.34
CA LEU A 244 3.66 12.99 -6.05
C LEU A 244 3.64 14.47 -5.69
N ARG A 245 3.86 15.37 -6.66
CA ARG A 245 3.72 16.82 -6.45
C ARG A 245 2.31 17.21 -6.05
N LYS A 246 1.29 16.65 -6.71
CA LYS A 246 -0.12 16.94 -6.38
C LYS A 246 -0.48 16.44 -4.99
N VAL A 247 -0.09 15.22 -4.62
CA VAL A 247 -0.30 14.67 -3.26
C VAL A 247 0.32 15.59 -2.20
N ALA A 248 1.60 15.94 -2.37
CA ALA A 248 2.29 16.85 -1.46
C ALA A 248 1.65 18.24 -1.40
N TRP A 249 1.13 18.74 -2.52
CA TRP A 249 0.44 20.04 -2.59
C TRP A 249 -0.93 20.03 -1.91
N VAL A 250 -1.68 18.93 -2.01
CA VAL A 250 -2.98 18.73 -1.34
C VAL A 250 -2.79 18.64 0.17
N PHE A 251 -1.87 17.79 0.65
CA PHE A 251 -1.76 17.54 2.10
C PHE A 251 -0.83 18.50 2.84
N ARG A 252 0.09 19.17 2.12
CA ARG A 252 1.06 20.14 2.67
C ARG A 252 1.72 19.70 3.99
N PRO A 253 2.36 18.53 4.04
CA PRO A 253 2.87 18.01 5.29
C PRO A 253 4.10 18.76 5.81
N GLY A 254 4.20 18.91 7.13
CA GLY A 254 5.44 19.31 7.81
C GLY A 254 6.51 18.21 7.75
N ALA A 255 6.10 16.95 7.82
CA ALA A 255 6.99 15.79 7.68
C ALA A 255 6.37 14.70 6.78
N MET A 256 7.21 14.05 5.97
CA MET A 256 6.79 13.02 5.03
C MET A 256 7.81 11.90 4.94
N SER A 257 7.33 10.67 4.88
CA SER A 257 8.09 9.48 4.56
C SER A 257 7.61 8.93 3.22
N VAL A 258 8.52 8.49 2.36
CA VAL A 258 8.20 7.88 1.07
C VAL A 258 8.96 6.57 0.93
N SER A 259 8.24 5.48 0.65
CA SER A 259 8.80 4.19 0.26
C SER A 259 8.52 3.94 -1.21
N VAL A 260 9.52 3.46 -1.94
CA VAL A 260 9.36 2.97 -3.32
C VAL A 260 9.84 1.53 -3.37
N THR A 261 8.95 0.63 -3.76
CA THR A 261 9.27 -0.78 -4.01
C THR A 261 9.23 -1.02 -5.51
N SER A 262 10.36 -1.43 -6.10
CA SER A 262 10.47 -1.62 -7.56
C SER A 262 11.50 -2.68 -7.94
N GLY A 263 11.24 -3.43 -9.01
CA GLY A 263 12.25 -4.32 -9.61
C GLY A 263 13.36 -3.56 -10.34
N SER A 264 13.05 -2.36 -10.86
CA SER A 264 14.01 -1.47 -11.52
C SER A 264 14.64 -0.43 -10.56
N SER A 265 15.90 -0.05 -10.81
CA SER A 265 16.74 0.69 -9.86
C SER A 265 16.61 2.22 -9.88
N GLN A 266 15.74 2.82 -10.69
CA GLN A 266 15.77 4.28 -10.91
C GLN A 266 14.51 5.07 -10.51
N VAL A 267 13.36 4.44 -10.27
CA VAL A 267 12.10 5.15 -10.01
C VAL A 267 12.20 6.08 -8.79
N TRP A 268 12.86 5.63 -7.72
CA TRP A 268 13.06 6.39 -6.49
C TRP A 268 13.80 7.73 -6.70
N THR A 269 14.60 7.87 -7.76
CA THR A 269 15.30 9.13 -8.05
C THR A 269 14.33 10.27 -8.40
N ARG A 270 13.15 9.92 -8.93
CA ARG A 270 12.09 10.88 -9.31
C ARG A 270 11.40 11.49 -8.09
N VAL A 271 11.38 10.79 -6.95
CA VAL A 271 10.71 11.23 -5.72
C VAL A 271 11.31 12.53 -5.19
N ALA A 272 12.63 12.58 -5.00
CA ALA A 272 13.28 13.78 -4.48
C ALA A 272 13.12 14.97 -5.44
N ASN A 273 13.28 14.74 -6.75
CA ASN A 273 13.09 15.76 -7.78
C ASN A 273 11.66 16.31 -7.81
N ALA A 274 10.67 15.50 -7.46
CA ALA A 274 9.27 15.93 -7.37
C ALA A 274 9.01 16.78 -6.12
N LEU A 275 9.56 16.39 -4.97
CA LEU A 275 9.19 16.96 -3.67
C LEU A 275 10.04 18.17 -3.25
N GLU A 276 11.33 18.22 -3.60
CA GLU A 276 12.21 19.32 -3.21
C GLU A 276 11.79 20.70 -3.73
N PRO A 277 11.28 20.86 -4.98
CA PRO A 277 10.74 22.13 -5.46
C PRO A 277 9.54 22.64 -4.67
N LEU A 278 8.83 21.77 -3.94
CA LEU A 278 7.72 22.13 -3.06
C LEU A 278 8.19 22.54 -1.66
N GLY A 279 9.50 22.65 -1.42
CA GLY A 279 10.06 23.03 -0.13
C GLY A 279 10.23 21.87 0.85
N LEU A 280 10.01 20.62 0.42
CA LEU A 280 10.27 19.42 1.22
C LEU A 280 11.72 18.96 1.04
N LYS A 281 12.57 19.21 2.03
CA LYS A 281 13.99 18.82 1.98
C LYS A 281 14.14 17.35 2.38
N ARG A 282 14.78 16.54 1.53
CA ARG A 282 15.17 15.15 1.86
C ARG A 282 16.15 15.13 3.04
N ARG A 283 15.93 14.24 4.00
CA ARG A 283 16.71 14.11 5.24
C ARG A 283 17.43 12.78 5.38
N SER A 284 16.78 11.69 4.99
CA SER A 284 17.42 10.37 4.92
C SER A 284 17.02 9.64 3.66
N CYS A 285 17.85 8.68 3.28
CA CYS A 285 17.61 7.74 2.20
C CYS A 285 18.24 6.41 2.64
N ALA A 286 17.42 5.38 2.83
CA ALA A 286 17.84 4.03 3.12
C ALA A 286 17.37 3.12 1.97
N THR A 287 18.12 2.06 1.69
CA THR A 287 17.79 1.12 0.62
C THR A 287 18.14 -0.28 1.06
N ASP A 288 17.31 -1.24 0.65
CA ASP A 288 17.60 -2.66 0.80
C ASP A 288 17.02 -3.45 -0.38
N GLN A 289 17.64 -4.58 -0.71
CA GLN A 289 17.24 -5.45 -1.82
C GLN A 289 16.55 -6.71 -1.32
N PHE A 290 15.38 -7.02 -1.83
CA PHE A 290 14.62 -8.22 -1.49
C PHE A 290 14.58 -9.11 -2.72
N PRO A 291 15.13 -10.35 -2.66
CA PRO A 291 15.33 -11.20 -3.84
C PRO A 291 14.13 -11.27 -4.78
N GLU A 292 12.92 -11.44 -4.23
CA GLU A 292 11.70 -11.60 -5.03
C GLU A 292 10.74 -10.40 -5.02
N ALA A 293 11.02 -9.35 -4.22
CA ALA A 293 10.18 -8.15 -4.16
C ALA A 293 10.87 -6.91 -4.78
N GLY A 294 12.12 -7.05 -5.22
CA GLY A 294 12.91 -5.98 -5.80
C GLY A 294 13.60 -5.10 -4.75
N THR A 295 13.95 -3.88 -5.14
CA THR A 295 14.59 -2.91 -4.26
C THR A 295 13.52 -2.09 -3.55
N VAL A 296 13.66 -1.94 -2.23
CA VAL A 296 12.89 -0.97 -1.45
C VAL A 296 13.79 0.21 -1.13
N VAL A 297 13.32 1.42 -1.43
CA VAL A 297 14.00 2.67 -1.09
C VAL A 297 13.11 3.49 -0.19
N PHE A 298 13.58 3.76 1.02
CA PHE A 298 12.89 4.57 2.02
C PHE A 298 13.54 5.93 2.18
N GLN A 299 12.77 6.99 1.99
CA GLN A 299 13.21 8.37 2.08
C GLN A 299 12.37 9.13 3.11
N SER A 300 12.99 10.08 3.82
CA SER A 300 12.27 11.01 4.67
C SER A 300 12.51 12.44 4.24
N PHE A 301 11.49 13.27 4.42
CA PHE A 301 11.43 14.67 4.02
C PHE A 301 10.81 15.50 5.15
N THR A 302 11.23 16.76 5.24
CA THR A 302 10.61 17.74 6.13
C THR A 302 10.46 19.06 5.39
N ALA A 303 9.39 19.81 5.66
CA ALA A 303 9.26 21.18 5.21
C ALA A 303 10.47 22.01 5.64
N ARG A 304 10.95 22.89 4.75
CA ARG A 304 11.95 23.89 5.11
C ARG A 304 11.30 24.84 6.12
N ARG A 305 11.86 24.94 7.33
CA ARG A 305 11.49 26.01 8.26
C ARG A 305 11.80 27.33 7.58
N VAL A 306 10.78 28.16 7.40
CA VAL A 306 10.90 29.55 6.95
C VAL A 306 11.50 30.38 8.08
#